data_AF-A0AA37LFE2-F1
#
_entry.id   AF-A0AA37LFE2-F1
#
_cell.length_a   1.000
_cell.length_b   1.000
_cell.length_c   1.000
_cell.angle_alpha   90.00
_cell.angle_beta   90.00
_cell.angle_gamma   90.00
#
_symmetry.space_group_name_H-M   'P 1'
#
loop_
_entity.id
_entity.type
_entity.pdbx_description
1 polymer ?
#
loop_
_entity_poly.entity_id
_entity_poly.type
_entity_poly.pdbx_seq_one_letter_code
_entity_poly.pdbx_strand_id
1 'polypeptide(L)'
;MSAPFQTYAITGIPTEGTGPPPSRSEINAWAKQNPIQLSLFIQALRAFQSMDFRDQLSYYRIAGIHGLPATSWDNDPIPIEVTNSYGENYPDHTPDFYCPHNTLIFPTWHRAYLLLFEQRLWEIMTKEIVPAAPSSAQQQWMTEANAWRLPYWDWANIPSVPDVASTPTITIKMPDGTSQED
;
A
#
# COMPACT_ATOMS: atom_id res chain seq x y z
N MET A 1 -32.69 11.75 7.32
CA MET A 1 -31.34 12.01 7.90
C MET A 1 -30.41 11.00 7.27
N SER A 2 -29.38 11.47 6.55
CA SER A 2 -28.35 10.61 5.95
C SER A 2 -27.58 9.90 7.08
N ALA A 3 -27.16 8.65 6.86
CA ALA A 3 -26.27 7.98 7.82
C ALA A 3 -24.99 8.83 8.04
N PRO A 4 -24.46 8.91 9.27
CA PRO A 4 -23.23 9.64 9.52
C PRO A 4 -22.09 9.02 8.68
N PHE A 5 -21.24 9.88 8.13
CA PHE A 5 -20.06 9.45 7.39
C PHE A 5 -19.13 8.61 8.28
N GLN A 6 -18.53 7.58 7.69
CA GLN A 6 -17.57 6.71 8.34
C GLN A 6 -16.20 6.95 7.72
N THR A 7 -15.25 7.40 8.54
CA THR A 7 -13.85 7.57 8.14
C THR A 7 -13.15 6.23 7.94
N TYR A 8 -12.10 6.22 7.14
CA TYR A 8 -11.23 5.06 7.00
C TYR A 8 -10.08 5.12 8.03
N ALA A 9 -10.26 4.42 9.15
CA ALA A 9 -9.26 4.38 10.22
C ALA A 9 -7.96 3.67 9.76
N ILE A 10 -6.84 4.38 9.85
CA ILE A 10 -5.50 3.82 9.62
C ILE A 10 -4.97 3.30 10.95
N THR A 11 -5.01 1.98 11.14
CA THR A 11 -4.56 1.28 12.35
C THR A 11 -3.30 0.45 12.13
N GLY A 12 -2.93 0.22 10.86
CA GLY A 12 -2.01 -0.84 10.48
C GLY A 12 -2.67 -2.22 10.56
N ILE A 13 -1.90 -3.27 10.22
CA ILE A 13 -2.37 -4.66 10.28
C ILE A 13 -2.55 -5.08 11.75
N PRO A 14 -3.73 -5.57 12.16
CA PRO A 14 -3.96 -6.06 13.52
C PRO A 14 -2.97 -7.15 13.92
N THR A 15 -2.57 -7.15 15.20
CA THR A 15 -1.77 -8.23 15.79
C THR A 15 -2.58 -8.89 16.91
N GLU A 16 -2.46 -10.21 17.07
CA GLU A 16 -3.21 -10.97 18.07
C GLU A 16 -2.71 -10.79 19.52
N GLY A 17 -1.94 -9.73 19.79
CA GLY A 17 -1.55 -9.31 21.15
C GLY A 17 -0.55 -10.20 21.88
N THR A 18 -0.04 -11.27 21.28
CA THR A 18 0.85 -12.26 21.93
C THR A 18 2.34 -12.07 21.63
N GLY A 19 2.72 -11.08 20.81
CA GLY A 19 4.11 -10.82 20.46
C GLY A 19 4.32 -9.51 19.68
N PRO A 20 5.58 -9.13 19.41
CA PRO A 20 5.87 -7.99 18.55
C PRO A 20 5.27 -8.21 17.15
N PRO A 21 4.85 -7.13 16.46
CA PRO A 21 4.41 -7.26 15.07
C PRO A 21 5.53 -7.85 14.21
N PRO A 22 5.19 -8.62 13.16
CA PRO A 22 6.15 -9.01 12.13
C PRO A 22 6.95 -7.81 11.60
N SER A 23 8.22 -8.04 11.26
CA SER A 23 9.11 -6.99 10.75
C SER A 23 8.98 -6.83 9.24
N ARG A 24 9.12 -5.58 8.76
CA ARG A 24 9.32 -5.29 7.34
C ARG A 24 10.72 -5.76 6.94
N SER A 25 10.82 -6.52 5.85
CA SER A 25 12.06 -7.17 5.39
C SER A 25 12.57 -6.56 4.09
N GLU A 26 13.86 -6.70 3.80
CA GLU A 26 14.44 -6.26 2.53
C GLU A 26 13.82 -7.07 1.37
N ILE A 27 13.36 -6.37 0.33
CA ILE A 27 12.48 -6.91 -0.70
C ILE A 27 13.08 -8.09 -1.49
N ASN A 28 14.37 -8.07 -1.82
CA ASN A 28 14.99 -9.15 -2.59
C ASN A 28 15.14 -10.41 -1.75
N ALA A 29 15.57 -10.28 -0.50
CA ALA A 29 15.68 -11.40 0.44
C ALA A 29 14.28 -11.96 0.79
N TRP A 30 13.33 -11.08 1.07
CA TRP A 30 11.96 -11.43 1.40
C TRP A 30 11.26 -12.19 0.26
N ALA A 31 11.34 -11.68 -0.96
CA ALA A 31 10.68 -12.28 -2.12
C ALA A 31 11.17 -13.72 -2.40
N LYS A 32 12.48 -13.96 -2.22
CA LYS A 32 13.09 -15.29 -2.40
C LYS A 32 12.64 -16.29 -1.32
N GLN A 33 12.43 -15.82 -0.09
CA GLN A 33 12.11 -16.68 1.05
C GLN A 33 10.61 -16.90 1.24
N ASN A 34 9.76 -15.99 0.74
CA ASN A 34 8.33 -15.97 1.04
C ASN A 34 7.47 -16.00 -0.24
N PRO A 35 7.51 -17.09 -1.04
CA PRO A 35 6.83 -17.15 -2.34
C PRO A 35 5.31 -16.98 -2.24
N ILE A 36 4.66 -17.46 -1.17
CA ILE A 36 3.21 -17.26 -0.97
C ILE A 36 2.91 -15.79 -0.65
N GLN A 37 3.70 -15.15 0.22
CA GLN A 37 3.52 -13.73 0.53
C GLN A 37 3.77 -12.85 -0.70
N LEU A 38 4.79 -13.17 -1.51
CA LEU A 38 5.02 -12.51 -2.79
C LEU A 38 3.78 -12.64 -3.70
N SER A 39 3.23 -13.85 -3.80
CA SER A 39 2.05 -14.12 -4.63
C SER A 39 0.81 -13.38 -4.15
N LEU A 40 0.61 -13.30 -2.82
CA LEU A 40 -0.43 -12.49 -2.20
C LEU A 40 -0.23 -11.00 -2.49
N PHE A 41 1.00 -10.49 -2.37
CA PHE A 41 1.32 -9.09 -2.62
C PHE A 41 1.07 -8.69 -4.06
N ILE A 42 1.56 -9.46 -5.03
CA ILE A 42 1.35 -9.16 -6.45
C ILE A 42 -0.14 -9.21 -6.82
N GLN A 43 -0.86 -10.24 -6.38
CA GLN A 43 -2.31 -10.35 -6.66
C GLN A 43 -3.10 -9.21 -6.01
N ALA A 44 -2.79 -8.87 -4.76
CA ALA A 44 -3.45 -7.76 -4.06
C ALA A 44 -3.10 -6.40 -4.68
N LEU A 45 -1.85 -6.18 -5.09
CA LEU A 45 -1.43 -4.94 -5.75
C LEU A 45 -2.13 -4.77 -7.10
N ARG A 46 -2.24 -5.85 -7.90
CA ARG A 46 -2.99 -5.83 -9.15
C ARG A 46 -4.47 -5.52 -8.93
N ALA A 47 -5.10 -6.17 -7.95
CA ALA A 47 -6.50 -5.88 -7.59
C ALA A 47 -6.66 -4.43 -7.11
N PHE A 48 -5.72 -3.93 -6.31
CA PHE A 48 -5.71 -2.55 -5.84
C PHE A 48 -5.61 -1.53 -6.99
N GLN A 49 -4.75 -1.81 -7.97
CA GLN A 49 -4.55 -1.00 -9.18
C GLN A 49 -5.74 -1.05 -10.15
N SER A 50 -6.53 -2.13 -10.14
CA SER A 50 -7.70 -2.28 -11.02
C SER A 50 -8.99 -1.67 -10.46
N MET A 51 -8.99 -1.20 -9.21
CA MET A 51 -10.14 -0.54 -8.59
C MET A 51 -10.57 0.72 -9.38
N ASP A 52 -11.88 1.01 -9.39
CA ASP A 52 -12.42 2.23 -10.00
C ASP A 52 -11.76 3.47 -9.37
N PHE A 53 -11.23 4.37 -10.21
CA PHE A 53 -10.54 5.58 -9.76
C PHE A 53 -11.41 6.53 -8.91
N ARG A 54 -12.74 6.35 -8.90
CA ARG A 54 -13.67 7.10 -8.06
C ARG A 54 -13.73 6.57 -6.63
N ASP A 55 -13.38 5.31 -6.40
CA ASP A 55 -13.30 4.71 -5.06
C ASP A 55 -12.14 5.36 -4.28
N GLN A 56 -12.44 5.95 -3.12
CA GLN A 56 -11.44 6.60 -2.26
C GLN A 56 -10.34 5.65 -1.79
N LEU A 57 -10.61 4.34 -1.74
CA LEU A 57 -9.65 3.29 -1.36
C LEU A 57 -9.01 2.59 -2.56
N SER A 58 -9.15 3.15 -3.78
CA SER A 58 -8.43 2.68 -4.98
C SER A 58 -6.96 3.11 -4.95
N TYR A 59 -6.11 2.39 -5.70
CA TYR A 59 -4.70 2.74 -5.84
C TYR A 59 -4.54 4.17 -6.35
N TYR A 60 -5.36 4.56 -7.33
CA TYR A 60 -5.37 5.91 -7.88
C TYR A 60 -5.63 6.98 -6.81
N ARG A 61 -6.65 6.78 -5.96
CA ARG A 61 -7.02 7.77 -4.94
C ARG A 61 -6.06 7.80 -3.77
N ILE A 62 -5.54 6.65 -3.33
CA ILE A 62 -4.52 6.59 -2.28
C ILE A 62 -3.19 7.20 -2.79
N ALA A 63 -2.76 6.88 -4.01
CA ALA A 63 -1.59 7.52 -4.63
C ALA A 63 -1.77 9.04 -4.75
N GLY A 64 -2.99 9.48 -5.09
CA GLY A 64 -3.35 10.89 -5.21
C GLY A 64 -3.31 11.67 -3.89
N ILE A 65 -3.31 11.02 -2.73
CA ILE A 65 -3.08 11.71 -1.43
C ILE A 65 -1.73 12.44 -1.48
N HIS A 66 -0.71 11.84 -2.08
CA HIS A 66 0.62 12.42 -2.12
C HIS A 66 0.69 13.70 -2.97
N GLY A 67 -0.22 13.89 -3.92
CA GLY A 67 0.03 14.77 -5.05
C GLY A 67 -1.17 15.12 -5.92
N LEU A 68 -0.91 15.18 -7.22
CA LEU A 68 -1.96 15.28 -8.23
C LEU A 68 -2.82 14.00 -8.21
N PRO A 69 -4.15 14.11 -8.46
CA PRO A 69 -4.86 15.28 -8.98
C PRO A 69 -5.33 16.31 -7.94
N ALA A 70 -4.83 16.29 -6.69
CA ALA A 70 -5.25 17.20 -5.62
C ALA A 70 -6.76 17.17 -5.34
N THR A 71 -7.28 15.97 -5.09
CA THR A 71 -8.69 15.76 -4.70
C THR A 71 -8.80 15.49 -3.21
N SER A 72 -9.97 15.76 -2.62
CA SER A 72 -10.27 15.36 -1.24
C SER A 72 -10.09 13.86 -1.04
N TRP A 73 -9.74 13.45 0.17
CA TRP A 73 -9.68 12.06 0.60
C TRP A 73 -10.24 11.90 2.02
N ASP A 74 -11.03 10.87 2.25
CA ASP A 74 -11.68 10.58 3.54
C ASP A 74 -12.46 11.76 4.16
N ASN A 75 -13.11 12.54 3.28
CA ASN A 75 -13.83 13.78 3.60
C ASN A 75 -13.00 14.92 4.19
N ASP A 76 -11.69 14.78 4.24
CA ASP A 76 -10.83 15.93 4.40
C ASP A 76 -10.99 16.85 3.18
N PRO A 77 -11.17 18.17 3.36
CA PRO A 77 -11.31 19.08 2.24
C PRO A 77 -10.10 18.98 1.30
N ILE A 78 -10.28 19.40 0.04
CA ILE A 78 -9.14 19.60 -0.85
C ILE A 78 -8.14 20.52 -0.13
N PRO A 79 -6.85 20.16 -0.04
CA PRO A 79 -5.84 21.02 0.59
C PRO A 79 -5.97 22.48 0.11
N ILE A 80 -6.23 23.39 1.06
CA ILE A 80 -6.66 24.79 0.86
C ILE A 80 -5.68 25.64 0.03
N GLU A 81 -4.47 25.17 -0.09
CA GLU A 81 -3.34 25.99 -0.48
C GLU A 81 -3.05 25.74 -2.00
N VAL A 82 -3.62 24.66 -2.59
CA VAL A 82 -3.81 24.48 -4.05
C VAL A 82 -4.72 25.55 -4.67
N THR A 83 -5.64 26.15 -3.89
CA THR A 83 -6.55 27.18 -4.39
C THR A 83 -6.04 28.62 -4.21
N ASN A 84 -4.99 28.83 -3.39
CA ASN A 84 -4.48 30.17 -3.02
C ASN A 84 -2.98 30.42 -3.32
N SER A 85 -2.21 29.44 -3.81
CA SER A 85 -0.74 29.54 -3.96
C SER A 85 -0.21 30.28 -5.21
N TYR A 86 -1.05 30.96 -6.00
CA TYR A 86 -0.59 31.80 -7.13
C TYR A 86 -0.17 33.23 -6.70
N GLY A 87 0.65 33.34 -5.65
CA GLY A 87 1.38 34.58 -5.34
C GLY A 87 2.76 34.55 -6.00
N GLU A 88 3.06 35.52 -6.87
CA GLU A 88 4.22 35.54 -7.79
C GLU A 88 5.63 35.49 -7.15
N ASN A 89 5.80 35.39 -5.83
CA ASN A 89 7.11 35.62 -5.17
C ASN A 89 7.43 34.69 -3.97
N TYR A 90 7.28 33.36 -4.10
CA TYR A 90 7.79 32.40 -3.12
C TYR A 90 8.74 31.37 -3.77
N PRO A 91 9.96 31.13 -3.23
CA PRO A 91 10.99 30.35 -3.91
C PRO A 91 10.89 28.81 -3.75
N ASP A 92 9.81 28.27 -3.16
CA ASP A 92 9.57 26.83 -3.07
C ASP A 92 8.09 26.54 -3.38
N HIS A 93 7.80 26.06 -4.59
CA HIS A 93 6.46 25.72 -5.06
C HIS A 93 6.33 24.19 -5.22
N THR A 94 6.45 23.43 -4.13
CA THR A 94 5.70 22.16 -4.11
C THR A 94 4.22 22.54 -3.99
N PRO A 95 3.34 22.14 -4.92
CA PRO A 95 1.91 22.39 -4.74
C PRO A 95 1.48 21.81 -3.40
N ASP A 96 0.56 22.49 -2.70
CA ASP A 96 0.20 22.12 -1.34
C ASP A 96 -0.69 20.87 -1.34
N PHE A 97 -0.07 19.73 -1.55
CA PHE A 97 -0.69 18.42 -1.42
C PHE A 97 -0.72 18.00 0.04
N TYR A 98 -1.39 16.89 0.37
CA TYR A 98 -1.31 16.36 1.73
C TYR A 98 0.13 16.05 2.16
N CYS A 99 1.00 15.71 1.20
CA CYS A 99 2.38 15.33 1.47
C CYS A 99 3.29 16.53 1.78
N PRO A 100 3.79 16.65 3.01
CA PRO A 100 4.70 17.73 3.37
C PRO A 100 6.12 17.38 2.90
N HIS A 101 6.72 18.26 2.09
CA HIS A 101 8.12 18.21 1.68
C HIS A 101 8.89 19.36 2.32
N ASN A 102 10.20 19.19 2.54
CA ASN A 102 11.05 20.25 3.13
C ASN A 102 10.58 20.75 4.52
N THR A 103 9.91 19.88 5.29
CA THR A 103 9.44 20.18 6.65
C THR A 103 9.86 19.11 7.66
N LEU A 104 9.78 19.44 8.95
CA LEU A 104 10.08 18.52 10.05
C LEU A 104 9.11 17.31 10.12
N ILE A 105 7.91 17.43 9.56
CA ILE A 105 6.90 16.37 9.59
C ILE A 105 6.99 15.40 8.40
N PHE A 106 7.93 15.61 7.47
CA PHE A 106 8.16 14.71 6.33
C PHE A 106 8.23 13.23 6.75
N PRO A 107 9.03 12.81 7.75
CA PRO A 107 9.14 11.39 8.10
C PRO A 107 7.88 10.82 8.76
N THR A 108 7.20 11.60 9.61
CA THR A 108 6.03 11.13 10.35
C THR A 108 4.80 11.02 9.45
N TRP A 109 4.64 11.94 8.49
CA TRP A 109 3.60 11.86 7.48
C TRP A 109 3.75 10.64 6.57
N HIS A 110 4.95 10.42 6.01
CA HIS A 110 5.22 9.26 5.15
C HIS A 110 5.08 7.93 5.89
N ARG A 111 5.38 7.91 7.20
CA ARG A 111 5.14 6.74 8.04
C ARG A 111 3.65 6.36 8.08
N ALA A 112 2.76 7.34 8.27
CA ALA A 112 1.32 7.11 8.27
C ALA A 112 0.81 6.71 6.88
N TYR A 113 1.33 7.35 5.82
CA TYR A 113 0.98 7.02 4.44
C TYR A 113 1.36 5.58 4.05
N LEU A 114 2.56 5.11 4.43
CA LEU A 114 2.96 3.73 4.20
C LEU A 114 2.14 2.72 5.05
N LEU A 115 1.69 3.11 6.25
CA LEU A 115 0.78 2.28 7.04
C LEU A 115 -0.59 2.13 6.38
N LEU A 116 -1.14 3.19 5.77
CA LEU A 116 -2.34 3.14 4.96
C LEU A 116 -2.18 2.16 3.78
N PHE A 117 -1.08 2.28 3.05
CA PHE A 117 -0.79 1.43 1.89
C PHE A 117 -0.64 -0.05 2.27
N GLU A 118 0.12 -0.33 3.33
CA GLU A 118 0.29 -1.68 3.90
C GLU A 118 -1.05 -2.27 4.37
N GLN A 119 -1.84 -1.50 5.11
CA GLN A 119 -3.15 -1.94 5.58
C GLN A 119 -4.08 -2.28 4.41
N ARG A 120 -4.15 -1.41 3.38
CA ARG A 120 -5.06 -1.61 2.24
C ARG A 120 -4.72 -2.89 1.46
N LEU A 121 -3.45 -3.15 1.22
CA LEU A 121 -3.01 -4.39 0.57
C LEU A 121 -3.37 -5.62 1.38
N TRP A 122 -3.13 -5.60 2.70
CA TRP A 122 -3.50 -6.71 3.58
C TRP A 122 -5.01 -6.95 3.62
N GLU A 123 -5.83 -5.90 3.61
CA GLU A 123 -7.28 -6.05 3.51
C GLU A 123 -7.71 -6.75 2.22
N ILE A 124 -7.11 -6.37 1.08
CA ILE A 124 -7.40 -7.02 -0.20
C ILE A 124 -6.95 -8.48 -0.17
N MET A 125 -5.75 -8.77 0.37
CA MET A 125 -5.28 -10.15 0.56
C MET A 125 -6.30 -10.98 1.36
N THR A 126 -6.70 -10.50 2.53
CA THR A 126 -7.50 -11.28 3.49
C THR A 126 -8.99 -11.31 3.19
N LYS A 127 -9.54 -10.28 2.53
CA LYS A 127 -10.98 -10.16 2.24
C LYS A 127 -11.35 -10.57 0.81
N GLU A 128 -10.40 -10.56 -0.13
CA GLU A 128 -10.69 -10.83 -1.54
C GLU A 128 -9.88 -12.02 -2.08
N ILE A 129 -8.54 -11.99 -1.94
CA ILE A 129 -7.67 -13.00 -2.55
C ILE A 129 -7.78 -14.36 -1.83
N VAL A 130 -7.59 -14.38 -0.51
CA VAL A 130 -7.64 -15.64 0.28
C VAL A 130 -9.03 -16.29 0.23
N PRO A 131 -10.16 -15.57 0.40
CA PRO A 131 -11.49 -16.18 0.33
C PRO A 131 -11.82 -16.79 -1.05
N ALA A 132 -11.22 -16.28 -2.14
CA ALA A 132 -11.40 -16.81 -3.48
C ALA A 132 -10.55 -18.08 -3.76
N ALA A 133 -9.59 -18.41 -2.90
CA ALA A 133 -8.77 -19.62 -3.03
C ALA A 133 -9.56 -20.90 -2.67
N PRO A 134 -9.16 -22.08 -3.18
CA PRO A 134 -9.69 -23.37 -2.72
C PRO A 134 -9.52 -23.54 -1.22
N SER A 135 -10.52 -24.12 -0.55
CA SER A 135 -10.55 -24.26 0.92
C SER A 135 -9.32 -24.94 1.51
N SER A 136 -8.66 -25.83 0.76
CA SER A 136 -7.41 -26.49 1.18
C SER A 136 -6.22 -25.54 1.33
N ALA A 137 -6.21 -24.39 0.64
CA ALA A 137 -5.14 -23.41 0.68
C ALA A 137 -5.43 -22.22 1.62
N GLN A 138 -6.71 -21.95 1.89
CA GLN A 138 -7.15 -20.74 2.60
C GLN A 138 -6.46 -20.55 3.96
N GLN A 139 -6.31 -21.62 4.76
CA GLN A 139 -5.69 -21.51 6.08
C GLN A 139 -4.23 -21.06 5.97
N GLN A 140 -3.43 -21.72 5.12
CA GLN A 140 -2.02 -21.37 4.93
C GLN A 140 -1.87 -19.96 4.37
N TRP A 141 -2.66 -19.61 3.35
CA TRP A 141 -2.58 -18.30 2.72
C TRP A 141 -3.04 -17.17 3.66
N MET A 142 -4.03 -17.41 4.52
CA MET A 142 -4.42 -16.45 5.57
C MET A 142 -3.29 -16.24 6.57
N THR A 143 -2.60 -17.32 6.99
CA THR A 143 -1.43 -17.22 7.89
C THR A 143 -0.33 -16.37 7.27
N GLU A 144 -0.01 -16.60 5.99
CA GLU A 144 1.00 -15.82 5.26
C GLU A 144 0.58 -14.34 5.07
N ALA A 145 -0.69 -14.09 4.78
CA ALA A 145 -1.22 -12.72 4.68
C ALA A 145 -1.08 -11.95 6.01
N ASN A 146 -1.38 -12.60 7.15
CA ASN A 146 -1.27 -11.97 8.47
C ASN A 146 0.19 -11.76 8.91
N ALA A 147 1.11 -12.60 8.44
CA ALA A 147 2.55 -12.45 8.67
C ALA A 147 3.19 -11.37 7.78
N TRP A 148 2.64 -11.14 6.58
CA TRP A 148 3.18 -10.20 5.61
C TRP A 148 3.24 -8.75 6.15
N ARG A 149 4.31 -8.05 5.80
CA ARG A 149 4.46 -6.60 5.97
C ARG A 149 5.11 -6.01 4.72
N LEU A 150 4.85 -4.74 4.44
CA LEU A 150 5.34 -4.07 3.23
C LEU A 150 6.88 -4.09 3.22
N PRO A 151 7.53 -4.78 2.27
CA PRO A 151 8.98 -4.88 2.24
C PRO A 151 9.62 -3.52 1.91
N TYR A 152 10.86 -3.33 2.33
CA TYR A 152 11.62 -2.12 2.01
C TYR A 152 12.71 -2.42 0.96
N TRP A 153 13.04 -1.41 0.17
CA TRP A 153 14.20 -1.43 -0.72
C TRP A 153 15.38 -0.75 -0.04
N ASP A 154 16.42 -1.53 0.27
CA ASP A 154 17.68 -1.02 0.80
C ASP A 154 18.59 -0.51 -0.31
N TRP A 155 18.23 0.64 -0.88
CA TRP A 155 18.97 1.25 -1.99
C TRP A 155 20.42 1.61 -1.64
N ALA A 156 20.75 1.78 -0.36
CA ALA A 156 22.10 2.12 0.09
C ALA A 156 23.01 0.89 0.14
N ASN A 157 22.46 -0.29 0.43
CA ASN A 157 23.19 -1.56 0.43
C ASN A 157 23.18 -2.25 -0.95
N ILE A 158 22.03 -2.27 -1.62
CA ILE A 158 21.85 -2.84 -2.96
C ILE A 158 21.37 -1.73 -3.90
N PRO A 159 22.30 -0.99 -4.54
CA PRO A 159 21.98 0.20 -5.35
C PRO A 159 21.48 -0.15 -6.75
N SER A 160 20.63 -1.17 -6.86
CA SER A 160 19.90 -1.55 -8.07
C SER A 160 18.42 -1.64 -7.75
N VAL A 161 17.58 -1.42 -8.77
CA VAL A 161 16.14 -1.67 -8.66
C VAL A 161 15.92 -3.14 -8.23
N PRO A 162 15.00 -3.42 -7.29
CA PRO A 162 14.69 -4.78 -6.87
C PRO A 162 14.35 -5.73 -8.03
N ASP A 163 14.75 -7.00 -7.91
CA ASP A 163 14.52 -8.03 -8.95
C ASP A 163 13.04 -8.15 -9.31
N VAL A 164 12.16 -8.04 -8.32
CA VAL A 164 10.70 -8.12 -8.47
C VAL A 164 10.07 -6.92 -9.20
N ALA A 165 10.83 -5.85 -9.42
CA ALA A 165 10.39 -4.62 -10.09
C ALA A 165 11.22 -4.29 -11.34
N SER A 166 12.13 -5.17 -11.75
CA SER A 166 13.06 -4.95 -12.87
C SER A 166 12.64 -5.66 -14.16
N THR A 167 11.55 -6.43 -14.12
CA THR A 167 11.04 -7.22 -15.25
C THR A 167 9.54 -6.95 -15.51
N PRO A 168 9.05 -7.16 -16.74
CA PRO A 168 7.64 -6.92 -17.06
C PRO A 168 6.66 -7.92 -16.42
N THR A 169 7.15 -9.12 -16.08
CA THR A 169 6.34 -10.19 -15.50
C THR A 169 7.06 -10.83 -14.33
N ILE A 170 6.29 -11.42 -13.42
CA ILE A 170 6.83 -12.12 -12.24
C ILE A 170 6.16 -13.48 -12.06
N THR A 171 6.93 -14.50 -11.71
CA THR A 171 6.36 -15.82 -11.40
C THR A 171 5.77 -15.83 -9.99
N ILE A 172 4.47 -16.09 -9.88
CA ILE A 172 3.75 -16.23 -8.60
C ILE A 172 3.22 -17.65 -8.41
N LYS A 173 3.00 -18.04 -7.16
CA LYS A 173 2.30 -19.25 -6.75
C LYS A 173 0.80 -19.07 -6.83
N MET A 174 0.13 -20.11 -7.29
CA MET A 174 -1.33 -20.20 -7.28
C MET A 174 -1.81 -21.08 -6.13
N PRO A 175 -3.05 -20.87 -5.62
CA PRO A 175 -3.58 -21.67 -4.51
C PRO A 175 -3.70 -23.18 -4.79
N ASP A 176 -3.73 -23.60 -6.05
CA ASP A 176 -3.74 -25.00 -6.48
C ASP A 176 -2.33 -25.64 -6.49
N GLY A 177 -1.30 -24.89 -6.09
CA GLY A 177 0.09 -25.32 -6.03
C GLY A 177 0.87 -25.08 -7.32
N THR A 178 0.23 -24.63 -8.39
CA THR A 178 0.90 -24.28 -9.66
C THR A 178 1.63 -22.95 -9.54
N SER A 179 2.34 -22.57 -10.60
CA SER A 179 2.95 -21.24 -10.73
C SER A 179 2.58 -20.65 -12.09
N GLN A 180 2.36 -19.35 -12.12
CA GLN A 180 2.03 -18.62 -13.34
C GLN A 180 2.86 -17.34 -13.42
N GLU A 181 3.07 -16.85 -14.63
CA GLU A 181 3.53 -15.46 -14.82
C GLU A 181 2.33 -14.52 -14.64
N ASP A 182 2.55 -13.46 -13.87
CA ASP A 182 1.66 -12.32 -13.73
C ASP A 182 2.26 -11.10 -14.42
#